data_AF-A0A5P8NE95-F1
#
_entry.id   AF-A0A5P8NE95-F1
#
_cell.length_a   1.000
_cell.length_b   1.000
_cell.length_c   1.000
_cell.angle_alpha   90.00
_cell.angle_beta   90.00
_cell.angle_gamma   90.00
#
_symmetry.space_group_name_H-M   'P 1'
#
loop_
_entity.id
_entity.type
_entity.pdbx_description
1 polymer ?
#
loop_
_entity_poly.entity_id
_entity_poly.type
_entity_poly.pdbx_seq_one_letter_code
_entity_poly.pdbx_strand_id
1 'polypeptide(L)'
;MNILEKTYRSTKAFTLVELIVTITILAILGTIAFISLQGYSKLARNSTRIVDMQSIKNVLELHVIKYGKYPLPDSSTLVTASGTNLWHTGEVATSIQTQVGRISKIPEDPLTGKYMNYSTTLNQKEYQLMYDFEVTQQNNITNSTYASETTFPKVVGQYNGFYVIGGDNKYYASPSLHADGADLSAESTFHVDTHDTLFTVQDLGVNTSNISGNYANFTTNLHSAYSGSTDLSAGEYNYLSGVNLGDNNDLENFAVLLLGGKLVSYACSAEPSIGNAVYYNGTATSDDQSWSYDISATAGCSWKCNTGFVKSVGDACIPPTPIVWTGGASTSWSNTANWDLGRLPTSSDAVTIDANATISLDTTGGVEVYSLEIGGTNATTLQLSGLSELTMIGDITVKSNGTIIHVPNTTSKVNIVNIVASSMTLESGGYINADFGGYNKGTGPGNGVYYVYESGPTWYYTGGGGGYGGAGASGFSAAGGPSYGSSTEPIDIGSGGGNWSYGGKGGGAIQLHIAGSMVLDGVITTNGADGTGTMGSTQRRAGGGGSGGSVWIEAGDISGTGYIYANGGNAYYHATYPGNSGGGGGGGRVAIHYTTSSFSLASHVIVDGGKKNNVPHGAVGTEYTQQN
;
A
#
# COMPACT_ATOMS: atom_id res chain seq x y z
N MET A 1 -65.88 -60.73 -57.67
CA MET A 1 -64.51 -61.22 -57.41
C MET A 1 -63.59 -60.01 -57.40
N ASN A 2 -63.29 -59.48 -56.22
CA ASN A 2 -62.07 -58.74 -55.92
C ASN A 2 -61.93 -58.61 -54.41
N ILE A 3 -60.68 -58.78 -53.99
CA ILE A 3 -60.25 -59.24 -52.67
C ILE A 3 -60.21 -58.09 -51.66
N LEU A 4 -60.61 -58.43 -50.44
CA LEU A 4 -60.48 -57.64 -49.22
C LEU A 4 -59.01 -57.52 -48.82
N GLU A 5 -58.50 -56.30 -48.62
CA GLU A 5 -57.52 -56.03 -47.57
C GLU A 5 -57.82 -54.65 -46.97
N LYS A 6 -58.43 -54.66 -45.77
CA LYS A 6 -58.57 -53.46 -44.94
C LYS A 6 -57.45 -53.53 -43.90
N THR A 7 -56.37 -52.81 -44.16
CA THR A 7 -55.19 -52.71 -43.29
C THR A 7 -55.60 -52.01 -41.98
N TYR A 8 -55.69 -52.75 -40.88
CA TYR A 8 -55.84 -52.15 -39.55
C TYR A 8 -54.48 -51.59 -39.11
N ARG A 9 -54.33 -50.26 -39.13
CA ARG A 9 -53.22 -49.60 -38.44
C ARG A 9 -53.39 -49.85 -36.94
N SER A 10 -52.42 -50.55 -36.34
CA SER A 10 -52.29 -50.64 -34.89
C SER A 10 -52.01 -49.23 -34.35
N THR A 11 -53.04 -48.55 -33.88
CA THR A 11 -52.88 -47.39 -33.00
C THR A 11 -52.33 -47.95 -31.69
N LYS A 12 -51.01 -47.84 -31.48
CA LYS A 12 -50.40 -48.09 -30.17
C LYS A 12 -50.96 -47.07 -29.20
N ALA A 13 -52.07 -47.40 -28.55
CA ALA A 13 -52.62 -46.64 -27.46
C ALA A 13 -51.76 -46.90 -26.21
N PHE A 14 -51.46 -45.85 -25.46
CA PHE A 14 -50.72 -45.96 -24.20
C PHE A 14 -51.46 -46.92 -23.26
N THR A 15 -50.70 -47.83 -22.66
CA THR A 15 -51.22 -48.72 -21.64
C THR A 15 -51.57 -47.92 -20.38
N LEU A 16 -52.56 -48.40 -19.62
CA LEU A 16 -52.95 -47.77 -18.35
C LEU A 16 -51.76 -47.66 -17.37
N VAL A 17 -50.83 -48.60 -17.46
CA VAL A 17 -49.56 -48.59 -16.71
C VAL A 17 -48.66 -47.43 -17.13
N GLU A 18 -48.46 -47.20 -18.44
CA GLU A 18 -47.64 -46.09 -18.94
C GLU A 18 -48.20 -44.72 -18.54
N LEU A 19 -49.53 -44.56 -18.56
CA LEU A 19 -50.19 -43.31 -18.18
C LEU A 19 -50.06 -43.02 -16.67
N ILE A 20 -50.20 -44.04 -15.83
CA ILE A 20 -50.03 -43.88 -14.37
C ILE A 20 -48.57 -43.59 -14.02
N VAL A 21 -47.61 -44.27 -14.67
CA VAL A 21 -46.17 -44.03 -14.44
C VAL A 21 -45.76 -42.62 -14.87
N THR A 22 -46.25 -42.12 -16.01
CA THR A 22 -45.92 -40.76 -16.47
C THR A 22 -46.54 -39.68 -15.59
N ILE A 23 -47.81 -39.82 -15.18
CA ILE A 23 -48.45 -38.83 -14.29
C ILE A 23 -47.78 -38.82 -12.91
N THR A 24 -47.39 -39.98 -12.39
CA THR A 24 -46.68 -40.06 -11.10
C THR A 24 -45.29 -39.44 -11.18
N ILE A 25 -44.51 -39.69 -12.24
CA ILE A 25 -43.20 -39.04 -12.46
C ILE A 25 -43.37 -37.52 -12.58
N LEU A 26 -44.36 -37.04 -13.34
CA LEU A 26 -44.61 -35.60 -13.49
C LEU A 26 -45.05 -34.94 -12.17
N ALA A 27 -45.84 -35.64 -11.34
CA ALA A 27 -46.23 -35.15 -10.02
C ALA A 27 -45.02 -35.05 -9.07
N ILE A 28 -44.11 -36.03 -9.09
CA ILE A 28 -42.87 -36.01 -8.29
C ILE A 28 -41.92 -34.92 -8.78
N LEU A 29 -41.73 -34.78 -10.10
CA LEU A 29 -40.87 -33.74 -10.66
C LEU A 29 -41.45 -32.33 -10.41
N GLY A 30 -42.76 -32.17 -10.49
CA GLY A 30 -43.45 -30.91 -10.23
C GLY A 30 -43.30 -30.44 -8.77
N THR A 31 -43.41 -31.35 -7.80
CA THR A 31 -43.22 -31.00 -6.37
C THR A 31 -41.77 -30.64 -6.06
N ILE A 32 -40.79 -31.38 -6.62
CA ILE A 32 -39.35 -31.07 -6.46
C ILE A 32 -39.01 -29.71 -7.10
N ALA A 33 -39.53 -29.43 -8.31
CA ALA A 33 -39.31 -28.16 -8.99
C ALA A 33 -39.95 -26.96 -8.26
N PHE A 34 -41.13 -27.14 -7.66
CA PHE A 34 -41.80 -26.09 -6.90
C PHE A 34 -41.08 -25.75 -5.59
N ILE A 35 -40.59 -26.77 -4.87
CA ILE A 35 -39.80 -26.58 -3.64
C ILE A 35 -38.47 -25.88 -3.96
N SER A 36 -37.82 -26.22 -5.08
CA SER A 36 -36.56 -25.55 -5.47
C SER A 36 -36.78 -24.07 -5.87
N LEU A 37 -37.86 -23.76 -6.59
CA LEU A 37 -38.17 -22.40 -7.05
C LEU A 37 -38.50 -21.41 -5.90
N GLN A 38 -39.08 -21.90 -4.81
CA GLN A 38 -39.35 -21.08 -3.61
C GLN A 38 -38.04 -20.59 -2.95
N GLY A 39 -36.99 -21.42 -2.92
CA GLY A 39 -35.67 -21.03 -2.39
C GLY A 39 -35.01 -19.92 -3.23
N TYR A 40 -35.01 -20.08 -4.56
CA TYR A 40 -34.43 -19.08 -5.47
C TYR A 40 -35.14 -17.73 -5.42
N SER A 41 -36.47 -17.72 -5.25
CA SER A 41 -37.24 -16.49 -5.14
C SER A 41 -36.93 -15.70 -3.86
N LYS A 42 -36.68 -16.39 -2.74
CA LYS A 42 -36.25 -15.76 -1.47
C LYS A 42 -34.84 -15.17 -1.58
N LEU A 43 -33.93 -15.88 -2.24
CA LEU A 43 -32.57 -15.40 -2.51
C LEU A 43 -32.56 -14.15 -3.40
N ALA A 44 -33.37 -14.13 -4.47
CA ALA A 44 -33.48 -12.97 -5.34
C ALA A 44 -33.97 -11.71 -4.61
N ARG A 45 -34.97 -11.85 -3.72
CA ARG A 45 -35.47 -10.73 -2.89
C ARG A 45 -34.44 -10.25 -1.87
N ASN A 46 -33.70 -11.15 -1.22
CA ASN A 46 -32.60 -10.78 -0.34
C ASN A 46 -31.49 -10.02 -1.08
N SER A 47 -31.16 -10.41 -2.30
CA SER A 47 -30.21 -9.66 -3.13
C SER A 47 -30.69 -8.23 -3.39
N THR A 48 -31.98 -8.02 -3.67
CA THR A 48 -32.57 -6.68 -3.79
C THR A 48 -32.41 -5.88 -2.49
N ARG A 49 -32.76 -6.45 -1.33
CA ARG A 49 -32.58 -5.80 -0.01
C ARG A 49 -31.13 -5.34 0.24
N ILE A 50 -30.14 -6.16 -0.15
CA ILE A 50 -28.71 -5.79 -0.01
C ILE A 50 -28.35 -4.59 -0.88
N VAL A 51 -28.78 -4.60 -2.15
CA VAL A 51 -28.51 -3.51 -3.09
C VAL A 51 -29.16 -2.21 -2.58
N ASP A 52 -30.37 -2.31 -2.04
CA ASP A 52 -31.10 -1.18 -1.46
C ASP A 52 -30.36 -0.58 -0.26
N MET A 53 -29.87 -1.42 0.67
CA MET A 53 -29.07 -0.98 1.82
C MET A 53 -27.78 -0.26 1.38
N GLN A 54 -27.09 -0.76 0.36
CA GLN A 54 -25.87 -0.12 -0.17
C GLN A 54 -26.16 1.24 -0.78
N SER A 55 -27.27 1.35 -1.51
CA SER A 55 -27.73 2.61 -2.10
C SER A 55 -28.01 3.66 -1.01
N ILE A 56 -28.72 3.29 0.05
CA ILE A 56 -29.03 4.18 1.17
C ILE A 56 -27.77 4.55 1.97
N LYS A 57 -26.86 3.59 2.22
CA LYS A 57 -25.56 3.87 2.84
C LYS A 57 -24.82 5.01 2.12
N ASN A 58 -24.61 4.88 0.80
CA ASN A 58 -23.89 5.89 0.02
C ASN A 58 -24.53 7.28 0.12
N VAL A 59 -25.86 7.32 0.21
CA VAL A 59 -26.61 8.55 0.35
C VAL A 59 -26.45 9.17 1.75
N LEU A 60 -26.46 8.36 2.80
CA LEU A 60 -26.20 8.80 4.18
C LEU A 60 -24.76 9.32 4.34
N GLU A 61 -23.76 8.63 3.77
CA GLU A 61 -22.36 9.08 3.79
C GLU A 61 -22.19 10.42 3.05
N LEU A 62 -22.89 10.60 1.93
CA LEU A 62 -22.85 11.87 1.20
C LEU A 62 -23.52 13.00 1.99
N HIS A 63 -24.56 12.70 2.78
CA HIS A 63 -25.21 13.66 3.65
C HIS A 63 -24.29 14.11 4.80
N VAL A 64 -23.54 13.19 5.44
CA VAL A 64 -22.58 13.54 6.50
C VAL A 64 -21.41 14.36 5.95
N ILE A 65 -20.94 14.10 4.73
CA ILE A 65 -19.93 14.94 4.07
C ILE A 65 -20.44 16.38 3.89
N LYS A 66 -21.71 16.54 3.54
CA LYS A 66 -22.30 17.86 3.24
C LYS A 66 -22.70 18.65 4.49
N TYR A 67 -23.21 17.99 5.52
CA TYR A 67 -23.82 18.64 6.69
C TYR A 67 -23.19 18.26 8.03
N GLY A 68 -22.19 17.38 8.02
CA GLY A 68 -21.43 16.96 9.20
C GLY A 68 -22.16 16.02 10.16
N LYS A 69 -23.39 15.62 9.86
CA LYS A 69 -24.22 14.69 10.66
C LYS A 69 -25.08 13.84 9.73
N TYR A 70 -25.51 12.66 10.16
CA TYR A 70 -26.52 11.85 9.47
C TYR A 70 -27.93 12.43 9.69
N PRO A 71 -28.88 12.24 8.75
CA PRO A 71 -30.25 12.73 8.93
C PRO A 71 -30.99 11.96 10.04
N LEU A 72 -32.05 12.54 10.60
CA LEU A 72 -32.95 11.81 11.51
C LEU A 72 -33.87 10.85 10.75
N PRO A 73 -34.27 9.70 11.34
CA PRO A 73 -35.25 8.81 10.74
C PRO A 73 -36.62 9.47 10.52
N ASP A 74 -37.35 8.97 9.53
CA ASP A 74 -38.79 9.22 9.42
C ASP A 74 -39.52 8.58 10.60
N SER A 75 -40.58 9.24 11.07
CA SER A 75 -41.32 8.83 12.28
C SER A 75 -40.37 8.61 13.48
N SER A 76 -39.33 9.46 13.59
CA SER A 76 -38.29 9.33 14.60
C SER A 76 -38.87 9.26 16.01
N THR A 77 -38.59 8.16 16.68
CA THR A 77 -38.84 7.97 18.10
C THR A 77 -37.50 7.97 18.84
N LEU A 78 -37.50 8.64 19.98
CA LEU A 78 -36.38 8.61 20.90
C LEU A 78 -36.45 7.32 21.71
N VAL A 79 -35.40 6.51 21.57
CA VAL A 79 -35.22 5.39 22.49
C VAL A 79 -34.58 5.97 23.74
N THR A 80 -35.27 5.84 24.86
CA THR A 80 -34.85 6.38 26.16
C THR A 80 -34.65 5.23 27.14
N ALA A 81 -33.56 5.27 27.91
CA ALA A 81 -33.41 4.44 29.09
C ALA A 81 -33.32 5.35 30.31
N SER A 82 -34.11 5.05 31.35
CA SER A 82 -34.14 5.78 32.62
C SER A 82 -34.23 7.31 32.48
N GLY A 83 -35.10 7.78 31.58
CA GLY A 83 -35.36 9.20 31.34
C GLY A 83 -34.27 9.91 30.52
N THR A 84 -33.20 9.21 30.15
CA THR A 84 -32.15 9.73 29.28
C THR A 84 -32.36 9.24 27.85
N ASN A 85 -32.28 10.17 26.92
CA ASN A 85 -32.33 9.91 25.49
C ASN A 85 -31.06 9.14 25.06
N LEU A 86 -31.19 8.08 24.27
CA LEU A 86 -30.05 7.23 23.87
C LEU A 86 -29.77 7.30 22.36
N TRP A 87 -30.80 7.17 21.54
CA TRP A 87 -30.70 7.31 20.09
C TRP A 87 -32.07 7.55 19.46
N HIS A 88 -32.06 7.87 18.17
CA HIS A 88 -33.26 8.01 17.36
C HIS A 88 -33.46 6.73 16.54
N THR A 89 -34.69 6.22 16.48
CA THR A 89 -35.06 5.10 15.61
C THR A 89 -36.35 5.38 14.84
N GLY A 90 -36.48 4.82 13.66
CA GLY A 90 -37.64 4.93 12.79
C GLY A 90 -37.37 4.30 11.43
N GLU A 91 -37.90 4.88 10.37
CA GLU A 91 -37.84 4.31 9.02
C GLU A 91 -37.05 5.21 8.04
N VAL A 92 -36.60 4.63 6.93
CA VAL A 92 -36.13 5.39 5.76
C VAL A 92 -37.32 5.68 4.84
N ALA A 93 -37.94 6.86 4.98
CA ALA A 93 -39.07 7.28 4.16
C ALA A 93 -38.87 8.70 3.58
N THR A 94 -39.97 9.38 3.24
CA THR A 94 -39.98 10.57 2.37
C THR A 94 -39.17 11.75 2.94
N SER A 95 -39.04 11.86 4.26
CA SER A 95 -38.20 12.88 4.91
C SER A 95 -36.73 12.69 4.55
N ILE A 96 -36.21 11.46 4.65
CA ILE A 96 -34.82 11.19 4.27
C ILE A 96 -34.61 11.48 2.78
N GLN A 97 -35.53 11.06 1.90
CA GLN A 97 -35.44 11.32 0.46
C GLN A 97 -35.35 12.82 0.13
N THR A 98 -36.14 13.66 0.81
CA THR A 98 -36.12 15.12 0.60
C THR A 98 -34.86 15.79 1.16
N GLN A 99 -34.31 15.30 2.29
CA GLN A 99 -33.10 15.83 2.90
C GLN A 99 -31.81 15.46 2.15
N VAL A 100 -31.83 14.34 1.42
CA VAL A 100 -30.67 13.84 0.66
C VAL A 100 -30.75 14.14 -0.84
N GLY A 101 -31.95 14.41 -1.38
CA GLY A 101 -32.19 15.01 -2.70
C GLY A 101 -31.74 14.19 -3.92
N ARG A 102 -31.37 12.92 -3.75
CA ARG A 102 -30.71 12.10 -4.80
C ARG A 102 -31.26 10.68 -4.98
N ILE A 103 -32.33 10.33 -4.28
CA ILE A 103 -32.97 9.02 -4.43
C ILE A 103 -34.23 9.20 -5.28
N SER A 104 -34.34 8.47 -6.40
CA SER A 104 -35.48 8.54 -7.32
C SER A 104 -36.74 7.86 -6.76
N LYS A 105 -36.57 6.77 -6.01
CA LYS A 105 -37.61 6.09 -5.25
C LYS A 105 -36.99 5.47 -3.99
N ILE A 106 -37.69 5.59 -2.86
CA ILE A 106 -37.29 4.94 -1.61
C ILE A 106 -37.47 3.42 -1.74
N PRO A 107 -36.45 2.61 -1.41
CA PRO A 107 -36.58 1.17 -1.43
C PRO A 107 -37.61 0.65 -0.43
N GLU A 108 -38.47 -0.25 -0.91
CA GLU A 108 -39.45 -0.98 -0.10
C GLU A 108 -39.06 -2.46 -0.10
N ASP A 109 -39.27 -3.14 1.03
CA ASP A 109 -39.04 -4.56 1.15
C ASP A 109 -39.83 -5.35 0.08
N PRO A 110 -39.18 -6.16 -0.78
CA PRO A 110 -39.84 -6.82 -1.90
C PRO A 110 -40.92 -7.84 -1.53
N LEU A 111 -41.00 -8.26 -0.27
CA LEU A 111 -42.03 -9.18 0.23
C LEU A 111 -43.13 -8.43 0.97
N THR A 112 -42.75 -7.54 1.89
CA THR A 112 -43.70 -6.93 2.84
C THR A 112 -44.18 -5.55 2.42
N GLY A 113 -43.49 -4.90 1.47
CA GLY A 113 -43.78 -3.52 1.04
C GLY A 113 -43.46 -2.47 2.11
N LYS A 114 -42.77 -2.84 3.19
CA LYS A 114 -42.40 -1.91 4.27
C LYS A 114 -41.07 -1.21 3.98
N TYR A 115 -40.90 -0.03 4.57
CA TYR A 115 -39.62 0.68 4.51
C TYR A 115 -38.58 0.03 5.43
N MET A 116 -37.31 0.34 5.14
CA MET A 116 -36.17 -0.12 5.92
C MET A 116 -36.13 0.58 7.28
N ASN A 117 -35.74 -0.16 8.33
CA ASN A 117 -35.51 0.42 9.65
C ASN A 117 -34.18 1.19 9.66
N TYR A 118 -34.19 2.35 10.31
CA TYR A 118 -33.04 3.23 10.43
C TYR A 118 -32.93 3.82 11.84
N SER A 119 -31.72 3.73 12.39
CA SER A 119 -31.40 4.32 13.68
C SER A 119 -30.12 5.15 13.59
N THR A 120 -30.03 6.19 14.42
CA THR A 120 -28.86 7.07 14.49
C THR A 120 -28.66 7.55 15.92
N THR A 121 -27.40 7.72 16.33
CA THR A 121 -27.06 8.20 17.68
C THR A 121 -27.59 9.61 17.92
N LEU A 122 -27.71 10.04 19.19
CA LEU A 122 -28.18 11.41 19.50
C LEU A 122 -27.33 12.50 18.83
N ASN A 123 -26.02 12.25 18.73
CA ASN A 123 -25.08 13.16 18.08
C ASN A 123 -25.13 13.05 16.53
N GLN A 124 -25.88 12.09 15.99
CA GLN A 124 -26.04 11.76 14.57
C GLN A 124 -24.70 11.51 13.87
N LYS A 125 -23.74 10.89 14.57
CA LYS A 125 -22.42 10.56 14.04
C LYS A 125 -22.26 9.10 13.64
N GLU A 126 -23.21 8.26 14.03
CA GLU A 126 -23.21 6.83 13.75
C GLU A 126 -24.63 6.42 13.38
N TYR A 127 -24.78 5.40 12.52
CA TYR A 127 -26.09 4.94 12.08
C TYR A 127 -26.18 3.43 11.87
N GLN A 128 -27.42 2.97 11.78
CA GLN A 128 -27.80 1.59 11.56
C GLN A 128 -28.91 1.49 10.49
N LEU A 129 -28.75 0.57 9.54
CA LEU A 129 -29.79 0.18 8.58
C LEU A 129 -30.17 -1.29 8.76
N MET A 130 -31.46 -1.61 8.67
CA MET A 130 -31.96 -2.98 8.89
C MET A 130 -33.13 -3.38 7.99
N TYR A 131 -33.02 -4.58 7.41
CA TYR A 131 -34.10 -5.36 6.81
C TYR A 131 -34.17 -6.77 7.42
N ASP A 132 -35.36 -7.38 7.39
CA ASP A 132 -35.59 -8.78 7.75
C ASP A 132 -35.40 -9.70 6.52
N PHE A 133 -34.45 -10.63 6.58
CA PHE A 133 -34.12 -11.55 5.49
C PHE A 133 -34.87 -12.88 5.62
N GLU A 134 -35.19 -13.46 4.46
CA GLU A 134 -36.06 -14.65 4.37
C GLU A 134 -35.33 -16.00 4.45
N VAL A 135 -34.02 -16.04 4.19
CA VAL A 135 -33.18 -17.25 4.20
C VAL A 135 -31.72 -16.89 4.52
N THR A 136 -31.01 -17.81 5.18
CA THR A 136 -29.57 -17.78 5.42
C THR A 136 -28.82 -18.45 4.28
N GLN A 137 -28.08 -17.71 3.45
CA GLN A 137 -26.98 -18.29 2.66
C GLN A 137 -25.84 -17.31 2.42
N GLN A 138 -24.63 -17.87 2.54
CA GLN A 138 -23.32 -17.27 2.30
C GLN A 138 -23.24 -16.66 0.90
N ASN A 139 -23.15 -15.34 0.83
CA ASN A 139 -22.36 -14.60 -0.13
C ASN A 139 -21.93 -13.32 0.59
N ASN A 140 -20.61 -13.14 0.77
CA ASN A 140 -19.93 -12.12 1.60
C ASN A 140 -20.58 -10.72 1.46
N ILE A 141 -20.75 -9.94 2.54
CA ILE A 141 -19.69 -9.32 3.38
C ILE A 141 -19.96 -9.44 4.91
N THR A 142 -18.88 -9.62 5.69
CA THR A 142 -18.65 -9.60 7.18
C THR A 142 -18.74 -8.17 7.79
N ASN A 143 -18.87 -7.85 9.09
CA ASN A 143 -18.47 -8.43 10.39
C ASN A 143 -19.69 -8.96 11.20
N SER A 144 -19.61 -10.23 11.61
CA SER A 144 -20.62 -11.24 12.03
C SER A 144 -21.40 -10.99 13.36
N THR A 145 -22.45 -11.73 13.79
CA THR A 145 -22.80 -13.18 13.65
C THR A 145 -24.32 -13.48 13.81
N TYR A 146 -24.69 -14.77 13.69
CA TYR A 146 -26.00 -15.33 13.30
C TYR A 146 -26.86 -15.91 14.44
N ALA A 147 -28.17 -15.61 14.38
CA ALA A 147 -29.41 -16.41 14.66
C ALA A 147 -29.65 -17.01 16.07
N SER A 148 -30.88 -16.98 16.63
CA SER A 148 -32.12 -17.68 16.16
C SER A 148 -33.37 -17.12 16.90
N GLU A 149 -34.65 -17.14 16.47
CA GLU A 149 -35.41 -17.98 15.54
C GLU A 149 -36.38 -17.14 14.67
N THR A 150 -36.49 -17.55 13.40
CA THR A 150 -37.47 -17.15 12.37
C THR A 150 -37.44 -15.68 11.90
N THR A 151 -36.82 -15.47 10.72
CA THR A 151 -36.49 -14.22 10.00
C THR A 151 -35.21 -13.54 10.50
N PHE A 152 -34.23 -13.38 9.60
CA PHE A 152 -32.84 -13.04 9.95
C PHE A 152 -32.59 -11.56 9.68
N PRO A 153 -32.41 -10.67 10.68
CA PRO A 153 -32.10 -9.28 10.41
C PRO A 153 -30.66 -9.13 9.87
N LYS A 154 -30.45 -8.30 8.84
CA LYS A 154 -29.12 -7.87 8.38
C LYS A 154 -28.90 -6.40 8.73
N VAL A 155 -27.81 -6.11 9.44
CA VAL A 155 -27.44 -4.77 9.92
C VAL A 155 -26.23 -4.22 9.15
N VAL A 156 -26.26 -2.94 8.73
CA VAL A 156 -25.13 -2.26 8.06
C VAL A 156 -24.88 -0.88 8.72
N GLY A 157 -23.61 -0.56 9.03
CA GLY A 157 -23.18 0.70 9.66
C GLY A 157 -21.74 0.62 10.22
N GLN A 158 -21.25 1.68 10.90
CA GLN A 158 -19.97 1.70 11.64
C GLN A 158 -20.09 1.00 13.02
N TYR A 159 -20.64 -0.21 13.03
CA TYR A 159 -21.09 -0.93 14.24
C TYR A 159 -19.98 -1.80 14.88
N ASN A 160 -20.02 -1.97 16.21
CA ASN A 160 -19.00 -2.64 17.03
C ASN A 160 -19.28 -4.13 17.38
N GLY A 161 -20.43 -4.70 16.99
CA GLY A 161 -20.69 -6.14 17.08
C GLY A 161 -21.44 -6.68 18.32
N PHE A 162 -21.89 -5.84 19.27
CA PHE A 162 -22.51 -6.30 20.53
C PHE A 162 -24.04 -6.11 20.59
N TYR A 163 -24.81 -7.13 21.00
CA TYR A 163 -26.25 -7.02 21.23
C TYR A 163 -26.67 -7.45 22.65
N VAL A 164 -27.78 -6.89 23.13
CA VAL A 164 -28.46 -7.28 24.38
C VAL A 164 -29.86 -7.76 24.04
N ILE A 165 -30.36 -8.78 24.75
CA ILE A 165 -31.75 -9.24 24.67
C ILE A 165 -32.52 -8.60 25.81
N GLY A 166 -33.50 -7.77 25.49
CA GLY A 166 -34.41 -7.21 26.51
C GLY A 166 -35.42 -8.27 26.99
N GLY A 167 -36.05 -8.02 28.13
CA GLY A 167 -37.09 -8.91 28.70
C GLY A 167 -38.33 -9.12 27.83
N ASP A 168 -38.41 -8.44 26.69
CA ASP A 168 -39.45 -8.56 25.66
C ASP A 168 -39.02 -9.42 24.45
N ASN A 169 -37.89 -10.14 24.55
CA ASN A 169 -37.33 -10.97 23.49
C ASN A 169 -36.88 -10.20 22.23
N LYS A 170 -36.62 -8.90 22.33
CA LYS A 170 -36.05 -8.10 21.24
C LYS A 170 -34.54 -7.88 21.41
N TYR A 171 -33.86 -7.84 20.27
CA TYR A 171 -32.42 -7.62 20.18
C TYR A 171 -32.11 -6.12 20.06
N TYR A 172 -31.32 -5.61 20.98
CA TYR A 172 -30.85 -4.23 21.00
C TYR A 172 -29.36 -4.20 20.63
N ALA A 173 -29.01 -3.52 19.55
CA ALA A 173 -27.62 -3.20 19.25
C ALA A 173 -27.06 -2.29 20.36
N SER A 174 -25.91 -2.63 20.93
CA SER A 174 -25.28 -1.86 22.00
C SER A 174 -24.29 -0.84 21.42
N PRO A 175 -24.57 0.48 21.46
CA PRO A 175 -23.51 1.46 21.41
C PRO A 175 -23.00 1.63 22.85
N SER A 176 -21.82 1.10 23.16
CA SER A 176 -21.12 1.24 24.45
C SER A 176 -21.86 0.69 25.68
N LEU A 177 -21.12 0.11 26.63
CA LEU A 177 -21.65 -0.32 27.94
C LEU A 177 -22.32 0.84 28.67
N HIS A 178 -23.64 0.91 28.56
CA HIS A 178 -24.49 1.77 29.38
C HIS A 178 -25.80 1.04 29.64
N ALA A 179 -25.92 0.46 30.82
CA ALA A 179 -27.20 0.05 31.38
C ALA A 179 -27.52 0.99 32.55
N ASP A 180 -28.70 1.61 32.54
CA ASP A 180 -29.26 2.24 33.73
C ASP A 180 -30.30 1.30 34.35
N GLY A 181 -30.36 1.34 35.68
CA GLY A 181 -31.41 0.75 36.48
C GLY A 181 -32.76 1.35 36.15
N ALA A 182 -33.60 0.50 35.57
CA ALA A 182 -35.02 0.40 35.87
C ALA A 182 -35.56 -0.99 35.48
N ASP A 183 -34.93 -1.65 34.50
CA ASP A 183 -35.32 -3.00 34.03
C ASP A 183 -34.30 -4.11 34.35
N LEU A 184 -33.14 -3.80 34.94
CA LEU A 184 -32.13 -4.79 35.36
C LEU A 184 -31.99 -4.88 36.89
N SER A 185 -33.08 -4.70 37.63
CA SER A 185 -33.04 -4.70 39.10
C SER A 185 -33.02 -6.09 39.75
N ALA A 186 -32.83 -7.16 38.98
CA ALA A 186 -32.53 -8.48 39.54
C ALA A 186 -31.85 -9.32 38.47
N GLU A 187 -30.53 -9.53 38.63
CA GLU A 187 -29.73 -10.53 37.90
C GLU A 187 -29.78 -10.42 36.36
N SER A 188 -28.73 -9.85 35.77
CA SER A 188 -28.55 -9.89 34.32
C SER A 188 -27.78 -11.16 33.94
N THR A 189 -28.40 -12.07 33.19
CA THR A 189 -27.73 -13.25 32.67
C THR A 189 -27.03 -12.91 31.37
N PHE A 190 -25.71 -12.92 31.37
CA PHE A 190 -24.92 -12.80 30.15
C PHE A 190 -24.66 -14.21 29.61
N HIS A 191 -25.17 -14.48 28.41
CA HIS A 191 -24.99 -15.77 27.76
C HIS A 191 -23.77 -15.68 26.83
N VAL A 192 -22.72 -16.42 27.16
CA VAL A 192 -21.56 -16.59 26.27
C VAL A 192 -21.44 -18.08 25.98
N ASP A 193 -21.65 -18.41 24.70
CA ASP A 193 -21.72 -19.76 24.17
C ASP A 193 -22.73 -20.68 24.89
N THR A 194 -22.29 -21.52 25.82
CA THR A 194 -23.14 -22.53 26.51
C THR A 194 -23.39 -22.21 27.98
N HIS A 195 -22.88 -21.09 28.49
CA HIS A 195 -22.89 -20.77 29.91
C HIS A 195 -23.62 -19.46 30.21
N ASP A 196 -24.41 -19.50 31.29
CA ASP A 196 -25.08 -18.35 31.89
C ASP A 196 -24.19 -17.76 32.98
N THR A 197 -23.75 -16.51 32.80
CA THR A 197 -23.02 -15.78 33.85
C THR A 197 -23.92 -14.74 34.50
N LEU A 198 -24.03 -14.83 35.82
CA LEU A 198 -24.81 -13.92 36.66
C LEU A 198 -23.99 -12.67 36.94
N PHE A 199 -24.45 -11.52 36.44
CA PHE A 199 -23.85 -10.22 36.72
C PHE A 199 -24.71 -9.38 37.66
N THR A 200 -24.08 -8.77 38.67
CA THR A 200 -24.67 -7.71 39.49
C THR A 200 -23.98 -6.39 39.15
N VAL A 201 -24.68 -5.51 38.43
CA VAL A 201 -24.21 -4.15 38.12
C VAL A 201 -24.19 -3.36 39.44
N GLN A 202 -23.06 -2.72 39.80
CA GLN A 202 -23.09 -1.75 40.90
C GLN A 202 -23.64 -0.41 40.43
N ASP A 203 -24.43 0.21 41.32
CA ASP A 203 -25.16 1.46 41.11
C ASP A 203 -24.23 2.59 40.62
N LEU A 204 -24.57 3.22 39.49
CA LEU A 204 -23.74 4.25 38.86
C LEU A 204 -23.97 5.61 39.56
N GLY A 205 -23.38 5.78 40.74
CA GLY A 205 -23.14 7.12 41.30
C GLY A 205 -22.27 7.96 40.36
N VAL A 206 -22.45 9.28 40.38
CA VAL A 206 -21.97 10.27 39.39
C VAL A 206 -20.43 10.49 39.42
N ASN A 207 -19.60 9.46 39.23
CA ASN A 207 -18.13 9.59 39.12
C ASN A 207 -17.47 8.48 38.28
N THR A 208 -16.38 8.81 37.57
CA THR A 208 -15.58 7.93 36.69
C THR A 208 -14.98 6.71 37.40
N SER A 209 -14.89 6.73 38.73
CA SER A 209 -14.47 5.58 39.55
C SER A 209 -15.40 4.37 39.44
N ASN A 210 -16.69 4.59 39.18
CA ASN A 210 -17.70 3.52 39.13
C ASN A 210 -17.67 2.73 37.81
N ILE A 211 -17.11 3.33 36.75
CA ILE A 211 -16.93 2.68 35.44
C ILE A 211 -15.80 1.65 35.51
N SER A 212 -14.64 2.05 36.06
CA SER A 212 -13.50 1.16 36.30
C SER A 212 -13.88 0.00 37.23
N GLY A 213 -14.66 0.26 38.29
CA GLY A 213 -15.17 -0.78 39.18
C GLY A 213 -16.10 -1.80 38.50
N ASN A 214 -16.95 -1.37 37.56
CA ASN A 214 -17.82 -2.28 36.82
C ASN A 214 -17.06 -3.12 35.78
N TYR A 215 -16.03 -2.56 35.13
CA TYR A 215 -15.12 -3.34 34.28
C TYR A 215 -14.32 -4.37 35.08
N ALA A 216 -13.84 -3.98 36.25
CA ALA A 216 -13.12 -4.87 37.14
C ALA A 216 -13.98 -6.05 37.63
N ASN A 217 -15.22 -5.77 38.02
CA ASN A 217 -16.20 -6.77 38.43
C ASN A 217 -16.60 -7.69 37.26
N PHE A 218 -16.79 -7.15 36.06
CA PHE A 218 -17.10 -7.92 34.86
C PHE A 218 -16.00 -8.94 34.56
N THR A 219 -14.74 -8.49 34.52
CA THR A 219 -13.59 -9.37 34.27
C THR A 219 -13.39 -10.42 35.37
N THR A 220 -13.58 -10.05 36.64
CA THR A 220 -13.44 -10.99 37.78
C THR A 220 -14.50 -12.10 37.75
N ASN A 221 -15.73 -11.77 37.39
CA ASN A 221 -16.81 -12.75 37.26
C ASN A 221 -16.62 -13.64 36.03
N LEU A 222 -16.16 -13.09 34.91
CA LEU A 222 -15.80 -13.87 33.73
C LEU A 222 -14.68 -14.86 34.06
N HIS A 223 -13.64 -14.43 34.76
CA HIS A 223 -12.54 -15.29 35.20
C HIS A 223 -13.05 -16.42 36.11
N SER A 224 -13.92 -16.08 37.07
CA SER A 224 -14.49 -17.07 37.99
C SER A 224 -15.36 -18.11 37.26
N ALA A 225 -16.10 -17.71 36.23
CA ALA A 225 -16.96 -18.59 35.46
C ALA A 225 -16.20 -19.51 34.48
N TYR A 226 -15.08 -19.04 33.93
CA TYR A 226 -14.38 -19.73 32.83
C TYR A 226 -12.96 -20.23 33.16
N SER A 227 -12.42 -19.97 34.37
CA SER A 227 -11.06 -20.38 34.80
C SER A 227 -10.75 -21.89 34.72
N GLY A 228 -11.76 -22.74 34.48
CA GLY A 228 -11.59 -24.19 34.25
C GLY A 228 -12.39 -24.73 33.06
N SER A 229 -12.94 -23.87 32.20
CA SER A 229 -13.77 -24.26 31.04
C SER A 229 -12.96 -24.29 29.73
N THR A 230 -13.30 -25.22 28.83
CA THR A 230 -12.74 -25.31 27.47
C THR A 230 -13.57 -24.54 26.43
N ASP A 231 -14.61 -23.84 26.85
CA ASP A 231 -15.61 -23.23 25.96
C ASP A 231 -15.15 -21.89 25.38
N LEU A 232 -14.19 -21.23 26.01
CA LEU A 232 -13.51 -20.07 25.43
C LEU A 232 -12.50 -20.50 24.37
N SER A 233 -12.25 -19.66 23.35
CA SER A 233 -11.11 -19.90 22.47
C SER A 233 -9.82 -19.94 23.28
N ALA A 234 -8.83 -20.73 22.85
CA ALA A 234 -7.58 -20.87 23.60
C ALA A 234 -6.89 -19.52 23.91
N GLY A 235 -7.09 -18.50 23.06
CA GLY A 235 -6.60 -17.13 23.29
C GLY A 235 -7.36 -16.39 24.39
N GLU A 236 -8.69 -16.46 24.39
CA GLU A 236 -9.55 -15.85 25.42
C GLU A 236 -9.37 -16.53 26.77
N TYR A 237 -9.28 -17.87 26.79
CA TYR A 237 -9.00 -18.64 28.00
C TYR A 237 -7.64 -18.29 28.58
N ASN A 238 -6.58 -18.27 27.77
CA ASN A 238 -5.22 -17.98 28.25
C ASN A 238 -5.11 -16.54 28.76
N TYR A 239 -5.69 -15.57 28.05
CA TYR A 239 -5.69 -14.17 28.49
C TYR A 239 -6.52 -14.02 29.77
N LEU A 240 -7.73 -14.58 29.81
CA LEU A 240 -8.60 -14.55 30.99
C LEU A 240 -7.94 -15.23 32.21
N SER A 241 -7.31 -16.38 32.03
CA SER A 241 -6.60 -17.11 33.09
C SER A 241 -5.35 -16.39 33.60
N GLY A 242 -4.78 -15.49 32.78
CA GLY A 242 -3.61 -14.68 33.11
C GLY A 242 -3.91 -13.33 33.74
N VAL A 243 -5.18 -12.88 33.78
CA VAL A 243 -5.56 -11.60 34.39
C VAL A 243 -5.26 -11.61 35.89
N ASN A 244 -4.54 -10.60 36.37
CA ASN A 244 -4.30 -10.42 37.78
C ASN A 244 -5.54 -9.87 38.49
N LEU A 245 -6.28 -10.75 39.17
CA LEU A 245 -7.49 -10.38 39.93
C LEU A 245 -7.25 -9.36 41.07
N GLY A 246 -5.99 -9.09 41.44
CA GLY A 246 -5.62 -8.08 42.42
C GLY A 246 -5.35 -6.68 41.85
N ASP A 247 -5.35 -6.50 40.52
CA ASP A 247 -5.06 -5.22 39.85
C ASP A 247 -6.24 -4.75 38.99
N ASN A 248 -6.91 -3.68 39.43
CA ASN A 248 -8.06 -3.10 38.75
C ASN A 248 -7.74 -2.58 37.34
N ASN A 249 -6.52 -2.12 37.08
CA ASN A 249 -6.15 -1.67 35.74
C ASN A 249 -6.03 -2.85 34.76
N ASP A 250 -5.55 -4.00 35.25
CA ASP A 250 -5.43 -5.22 34.45
C ASP A 250 -6.81 -5.80 34.14
N LEU A 251 -7.70 -5.81 35.13
CA LEU A 251 -9.10 -6.19 34.96
C LEU A 251 -9.85 -5.26 33.99
N GLU A 252 -9.62 -3.95 34.06
CA GLU A 252 -10.22 -2.97 33.15
C GLU A 252 -9.69 -3.09 31.72
N ASN A 253 -8.38 -3.25 31.55
CA ASN A 253 -7.76 -3.43 30.25
C ASN A 253 -8.26 -4.68 29.54
N PHE A 254 -8.42 -5.79 30.25
CA PHE A 254 -9.03 -7.00 29.68
C PHE A 254 -10.43 -6.72 29.13
N ALA A 255 -11.29 -6.09 29.95
CA ALA A 255 -12.64 -5.76 29.52
C ALA A 255 -12.62 -4.86 28.29
N VAL A 256 -11.79 -3.81 28.28
CA VAL A 256 -11.64 -2.89 27.15
C VAL A 256 -11.13 -3.59 25.89
N LEU A 257 -10.20 -4.55 26.00
CA LEU A 257 -9.67 -5.31 24.87
C LEU A 257 -10.69 -6.29 24.30
N LEU A 258 -11.45 -6.97 25.18
CA LEU A 258 -12.57 -7.84 24.80
C LEU A 258 -13.65 -7.03 24.07
N LEU A 259 -14.06 -5.91 24.65
CA LEU A 259 -15.10 -5.03 24.10
C LEU A 259 -14.66 -4.26 22.86
N GLY A 260 -13.35 -4.09 22.68
CA GLY A 260 -12.77 -3.53 21.46
C GLY A 260 -12.70 -4.52 20.30
N GLY A 261 -13.08 -5.79 20.51
CA GLY A 261 -12.90 -6.87 19.53
C GLY A 261 -11.43 -7.13 19.20
N LYS A 262 -10.51 -6.75 20.12
CA LYS A 262 -9.06 -6.83 19.92
C LYS A 262 -8.46 -8.13 20.49
N LEU A 263 -9.27 -8.98 21.11
CA LEU A 263 -8.89 -10.34 21.47
C LEU A 263 -9.03 -11.23 20.24
N VAL A 264 -7.93 -11.45 19.53
CA VAL A 264 -7.85 -12.43 18.43
C VAL A 264 -6.85 -13.51 18.83
N SER A 265 -7.25 -14.76 18.62
CA SER A 265 -6.49 -15.96 19.00
C SER A 265 -5.13 -16.04 18.33
N TYR A 266 -4.05 -16.10 19.10
CA TYR A 266 -2.88 -16.92 18.78
C TYR A 266 -2.18 -17.31 20.09
N ALA A 267 -2.39 -18.56 20.53
CA ALA A 267 -1.52 -19.17 21.53
C ALA A 267 -0.18 -19.47 20.87
N CYS A 268 0.74 -18.51 20.88
CA CYS A 268 2.10 -18.73 20.40
C CYS A 268 2.86 -19.56 21.42
N SER A 269 3.55 -20.61 20.97
CA SER A 269 4.59 -21.23 21.77
C SER A 269 5.59 -20.16 22.20
N ALA A 270 6.11 -20.25 23.43
CA ALA A 270 7.27 -19.46 23.82
C ALA A 270 8.38 -19.63 22.77
N GLU A 271 9.03 -18.51 22.42
CA GLU A 271 10.06 -18.43 21.39
C GLU A 271 11.17 -19.50 21.59
N PRO A 272 11.63 -20.19 20.53
CA PRO A 272 12.69 -21.21 20.59
C PRO A 272 14.02 -20.79 21.24
N SER A 273 14.27 -19.49 21.46
CA SER A 273 15.54 -18.97 21.98
C SER A 273 15.50 -18.43 23.42
N ILE A 274 14.33 -18.30 24.06
CA ILE A 274 14.21 -17.71 25.40
C ILE A 274 13.75 -18.77 26.40
N GLY A 275 14.72 -19.46 27.00
CA GLY A 275 14.47 -20.31 28.16
C GLY A 275 14.06 -19.47 29.37
N ASN A 276 12.75 -19.46 29.66
CA ASN A 276 12.09 -18.76 30.77
C ASN A 276 11.93 -17.23 30.59
N ALA A 277 10.92 -16.82 29.82
CA ALA A 277 10.27 -15.52 30.04
C ALA A 277 8.75 -15.73 30.18
N VAL A 278 8.19 -15.18 31.25
CA VAL A 278 6.74 -15.08 31.47
C VAL A 278 6.30 -13.74 30.87
N TYR A 279 5.46 -13.76 29.84
CA TYR A 279 5.04 -12.57 29.11
C TYR A 279 3.71 -12.03 29.68
N TYR A 280 3.67 -10.73 29.96
CA TYR A 280 2.45 -9.97 30.27
C TYR A 280 2.23 -8.88 29.20
N ASN A 281 1.00 -8.79 28.69
CA ASN A 281 0.42 -7.63 28.02
C ASN A 281 1.29 -6.86 26.99
N GLY A 282 1.76 -7.52 25.92
CA GLY A 282 2.35 -6.84 24.74
C GLY A 282 3.57 -5.94 25.03
N THR A 283 4.11 -5.98 26.24
CA THR A 283 5.32 -5.29 26.67
C THR A 283 6.13 -6.30 27.46
N ALA A 284 7.30 -6.66 26.91
CA ALA A 284 8.22 -7.54 27.60
C ALA A 284 8.59 -6.90 28.96
N THR A 285 8.25 -7.57 30.06
CA THR A 285 8.73 -7.22 31.41
C THR A 285 10.10 -7.84 31.71
N SER A 286 10.85 -8.19 30.67
CA SER A 286 12.29 -8.43 30.72
C SER A 286 12.94 -7.72 29.54
N ASP A 287 13.54 -6.55 29.78
CA ASP A 287 14.65 -5.85 29.08
C ASP A 287 14.89 -5.98 27.56
N ASP A 288 14.03 -6.61 26.79
CA ASP A 288 14.28 -6.93 25.38
C ASP A 288 13.23 -6.25 24.50
N GLN A 289 13.50 -4.99 24.16
CA GLN A 289 12.74 -4.20 23.18
C GLN A 289 13.01 -4.66 21.74
N SER A 290 13.60 -5.85 21.51
CA SER A 290 14.02 -6.29 20.18
C SER A 290 12.93 -6.94 19.34
N TRP A 291 11.76 -7.26 19.90
CA TRP A 291 10.67 -7.98 19.22
C TRP A 291 9.31 -7.30 19.31
N SER A 292 8.50 -7.45 18.25
CA SER A 292 7.06 -7.22 18.27
C SER A 292 6.30 -8.32 17.55
N TYR A 293 5.02 -8.42 17.89
CA TYR A 293 4.09 -9.27 17.18
C TYR A 293 3.83 -8.72 15.78
N ASP A 294 3.98 -9.56 14.75
CA ASP A 294 3.72 -9.18 13.37
C ASP A 294 2.24 -9.37 13.02
N ILE A 295 1.49 -8.28 13.13
CA ILE A 295 0.05 -8.20 12.82
C ILE A 295 -0.28 -8.35 11.32
N SER A 296 0.73 -8.39 10.44
CA SER A 296 0.53 -8.47 8.98
C SER A 296 0.48 -9.90 8.42
N ALA A 297 0.88 -10.90 9.21
CA ALA A 297 0.85 -12.29 8.78
C ALA A 297 -0.58 -12.84 8.71
N THR A 298 -0.92 -13.43 7.56
CA THR A 298 -2.28 -13.89 7.25
C THR A 298 -2.60 -15.27 7.84
N ALA A 299 -1.63 -15.95 8.46
CA ALA A 299 -1.82 -17.19 9.23
C ALA A 299 -0.61 -17.51 10.13
N GLY A 300 -0.85 -17.69 11.44
CA GLY A 300 0.12 -18.23 12.40
C GLY A 300 0.86 -17.16 13.23
N CYS A 301 1.46 -17.59 14.33
CA CYS A 301 2.31 -16.76 15.17
C CYS A 301 3.59 -16.35 14.44
N SER A 302 3.66 -15.10 14.00
CA SER A 302 4.89 -14.53 13.45
C SER A 302 5.37 -13.37 14.32
N TRP A 303 6.62 -13.45 14.74
CA TRP A 303 7.33 -12.39 15.44
C TRP A 303 8.27 -11.68 14.48
N LYS A 304 8.32 -10.35 14.58
CA LYS A 304 9.26 -9.52 13.84
C LYS A 304 10.18 -8.79 14.80
N CYS A 305 11.38 -8.47 14.33
CA CYS A 305 12.23 -7.57 15.08
C CYS A 305 11.63 -6.17 15.11
N ASN A 306 11.74 -5.51 16.26
CA ASN A 306 11.46 -4.10 16.37
C ASN A 306 12.46 -3.29 15.56
N THR A 307 12.07 -2.06 15.24
CA THR A 307 12.94 -1.08 14.59
C THR A 307 14.26 -0.99 15.36
N GLY A 308 15.38 -1.17 14.65
CA GLY A 308 16.72 -1.20 15.26
C GLY A 308 17.27 -2.60 15.52
N PHE A 309 16.56 -3.67 15.17
CA PHE A 309 16.98 -5.06 15.41
C PHE A 309 16.78 -5.96 14.17
N VAL A 310 17.58 -7.03 14.08
CA VAL A 310 17.59 -8.02 12.99
C VAL A 310 17.57 -9.45 13.52
N LYS A 311 16.94 -10.37 12.79
CA LYS A 311 16.93 -11.79 13.15
C LYS A 311 18.31 -12.39 12.88
N SER A 312 18.94 -12.90 13.93
CA SER A 312 20.16 -13.70 13.81
C SER A 312 19.88 -15.08 13.22
N VAL A 313 20.94 -15.83 12.88
CA VAL A 313 20.87 -17.22 12.38
C VAL A 313 20.21 -18.20 13.38
N GLY A 314 20.03 -17.79 14.64
CA GLY A 314 19.30 -18.54 15.68
C GLY A 314 17.93 -17.96 16.04
N ASP A 315 17.35 -17.13 15.15
CA ASP A 315 16.05 -16.46 15.35
C ASP A 315 15.98 -15.59 16.60
N ALA A 316 17.10 -15.03 17.08
CA ALA A 316 17.12 -13.97 18.11
C ALA A 316 17.21 -12.59 17.45
N CYS A 317 16.41 -11.60 17.89
CA CYS A 317 16.53 -10.22 17.43
C CYS A 317 17.69 -9.55 18.16
N ILE A 318 18.72 -9.22 17.40
CA ILE A 318 19.92 -8.56 17.90
C ILE A 318 20.06 -7.21 17.23
N PRO A 319 20.72 -6.23 17.88
CA PRO A 319 21.15 -5.04 17.18
C PRO A 319 21.96 -5.43 15.94
N PRO A 320 21.81 -4.71 14.81
CA PRO A 320 22.62 -4.91 13.63
C PRO A 320 24.10 -4.87 14.00
N THR A 321 24.85 -5.83 13.48
CA THR A 321 26.28 -5.89 13.77
C THR A 321 26.99 -4.81 12.96
N PRO A 322 27.73 -3.86 13.58
CA PRO A 322 28.50 -2.89 12.81
C PRO A 322 29.59 -3.61 12.01
N ILE A 323 29.69 -3.30 10.73
CA ILE A 323 30.76 -3.76 9.85
C ILE A 323 31.34 -2.58 9.08
N VAL A 324 32.66 -2.42 9.13
CA VAL A 324 33.34 -1.23 8.64
C VAL A 324 34.26 -1.59 7.49
N TRP A 325 34.19 -0.81 6.42
CA TRP A 325 35.13 -0.89 5.31
C TRP A 325 36.53 -0.44 5.75
N THR A 326 37.50 -1.34 5.67
CA THR A 326 38.91 -1.06 5.97
C THR A 326 39.73 -0.82 4.71
N GLY A 327 39.28 -1.33 3.55
CA GLY A 327 40.03 -1.27 2.29
C GLY A 327 41.39 -1.99 2.36
N GLY A 328 41.54 -2.97 3.25
CA GLY A 328 42.83 -3.61 3.57
C GLY A 328 43.52 -4.35 2.42
N ALA A 329 42.82 -4.64 1.31
CA ALA A 329 43.37 -5.40 0.19
C ALA A 329 43.06 -4.84 -1.20
N SER A 330 41.86 -4.31 -1.44
CA SER A 330 41.44 -3.79 -2.76
C SER A 330 40.24 -2.84 -2.63
N THR A 331 39.68 -2.42 -3.76
CA THR A 331 38.43 -1.65 -3.81
C THR A 331 37.18 -2.49 -4.04
N SER A 332 37.29 -3.83 -4.09
CA SER A 332 36.17 -4.71 -4.40
C SER A 332 35.35 -5.03 -3.15
N TRP A 333 34.05 -4.72 -3.15
CA TRP A 333 33.13 -5.04 -2.05
C TRP A 333 33.19 -6.52 -1.65
N SER A 334 33.28 -7.39 -2.66
CA SER A 334 33.30 -8.85 -2.53
C SER A 334 34.59 -9.45 -1.94
N ASN A 335 35.60 -8.63 -1.63
CA ASN A 335 36.81 -9.13 -0.97
C ASN A 335 36.66 -8.99 0.55
N THR A 336 36.59 -10.13 1.23
CA THR A 336 36.41 -10.18 2.69
C THR A 336 37.53 -9.51 3.49
N ALA A 337 38.74 -9.39 2.92
CA ALA A 337 39.85 -8.70 3.55
C ALA A 337 39.69 -7.16 3.61
N ASN A 338 38.67 -6.61 2.93
CA ASN A 338 38.34 -5.18 3.00
C ASN A 338 37.36 -4.83 4.12
N TRP A 339 36.94 -5.81 4.92
CA TRP A 339 36.01 -5.62 6.03
C TRP A 339 36.69 -5.96 7.34
N ASP A 340 36.47 -5.16 8.38
CA ASP A 340 37.05 -5.31 9.71
C ASP A 340 36.74 -6.67 10.35
N LEU A 341 35.56 -7.23 10.07
CA LEU A 341 35.15 -8.55 10.52
C LEU A 341 35.68 -9.72 9.66
N GLY A 342 36.45 -9.45 8.59
CA GLY A 342 37.03 -10.47 7.72
C GLY A 342 36.01 -11.30 6.95
N ARG A 343 34.78 -10.80 6.79
CA ARG A 343 33.67 -11.43 6.05
C ARG A 343 32.87 -10.35 5.30
N LEU A 344 32.02 -10.77 4.36
CA LEU A 344 31.13 -9.85 3.66
C LEU A 344 29.97 -9.39 4.57
N PRO A 345 29.46 -8.15 4.37
CA PRO A 345 28.20 -7.72 4.95
C PRO A 345 27.03 -8.61 4.51
N THR A 346 26.07 -8.76 5.40
CA THR A 346 24.82 -9.50 5.23
C THR A 346 23.64 -8.62 5.68
N SER A 347 22.42 -9.12 5.52
CA SER A 347 21.18 -8.44 5.95
C SER A 347 21.11 -8.10 7.44
N SER A 348 22.00 -8.65 8.26
CA SER A 348 22.11 -8.35 9.70
C SER A 348 23.14 -7.28 10.05
N ASP A 349 23.84 -6.71 9.06
CA ASP A 349 24.97 -5.81 9.31
C ASP A 349 24.65 -4.35 9.01
N ALA A 350 25.05 -3.47 9.93
CA ALA A 350 25.07 -2.02 9.73
C ALA A 350 26.40 -1.62 9.09
N VAL A 351 26.39 -1.29 7.80
CA VAL A 351 27.58 -1.05 6.99
C VAL A 351 28.01 0.40 7.09
N THR A 352 29.29 0.64 7.37
CA THR A 352 29.91 1.98 7.30
C THR A 352 31.08 1.99 6.33
N ILE A 353 31.08 2.94 5.40
CA ILE A 353 32.15 3.15 4.42
C ILE A 353 32.56 4.62 4.43
N ASP A 354 33.67 4.92 5.11
CA ASP A 354 34.29 6.26 5.10
C ASP A 354 35.76 6.11 4.68
N ALA A 355 36.00 6.04 3.37
CA ALA A 355 37.30 5.78 2.78
C ALA A 355 37.52 6.62 1.53
N ASN A 356 38.73 7.17 1.35
CA ASN A 356 39.09 7.95 0.17
C ASN A 356 39.32 7.05 -1.06
N ALA A 357 38.27 6.40 -1.54
CA ALA A 357 38.31 5.36 -2.55
C ALA A 357 36.97 5.24 -3.32
N THR A 358 37.04 4.59 -4.49
CA THR A 358 35.86 4.11 -5.22
C THR A 358 35.68 2.62 -4.97
N ILE A 359 34.66 2.22 -4.23
CA ILE A 359 34.32 0.84 -3.89
C ILE A 359 33.43 0.27 -4.99
N SER A 360 33.84 -0.84 -5.60
CA SER A 360 33.05 -1.54 -6.63
C SER A 360 32.13 -2.57 -6.00
N LEU A 361 30.83 -2.46 -6.24
CA LEU A 361 29.78 -3.36 -5.77
C LEU A 361 28.99 -3.92 -6.97
N ASP A 362 29.10 -5.22 -7.20
CA ASP A 362 28.24 -5.92 -8.15
C ASP A 362 26.94 -6.33 -7.46
N THR A 363 25.82 -5.76 -7.93
CA THR A 363 24.48 -6.08 -7.41
C THR A 363 23.87 -7.29 -8.10
N THR A 364 24.55 -7.92 -9.06
CA THR A 364 24.05 -9.12 -9.75
C THR A 364 23.70 -10.23 -8.74
N GLY A 365 22.41 -10.54 -8.61
CA GLY A 365 21.89 -11.50 -7.64
C GLY A 365 21.23 -10.88 -6.40
N GLY A 366 21.19 -9.54 -6.31
CA GLY A 366 20.69 -8.80 -5.16
C GLY A 366 21.75 -8.70 -4.06
N VAL A 367 21.83 -7.53 -3.43
CA VAL A 367 22.67 -7.31 -2.25
C VAL A 367 21.78 -6.77 -1.15
N GLU A 368 21.77 -7.44 0.00
CA GLU A 368 20.94 -7.09 1.13
C GLU A 368 21.81 -6.84 2.36
N VAL A 369 21.62 -5.68 2.98
CA VAL A 369 22.28 -5.27 4.24
C VAL A 369 21.24 -4.66 5.18
N TYR A 370 21.56 -4.48 6.46
CA TYR A 370 20.63 -3.81 7.34
C TYR A 370 20.58 -2.32 7.05
N SER A 371 21.73 -1.64 7.16
CA SER A 371 21.84 -0.21 6.88
C SER A 371 23.16 0.09 6.16
N LEU A 372 23.21 1.25 5.51
CA LEU A 372 24.40 1.70 4.81
C LEU A 372 24.65 3.18 5.10
N GLU A 373 25.83 3.47 5.67
CA GLU A 373 26.37 4.81 5.78
C GLU A 373 27.59 4.96 4.87
N ILE A 374 27.61 5.98 4.02
CA ILE A 374 28.76 6.29 3.15
C ILE A 374 29.23 7.73 3.30
N GLY A 375 30.54 7.93 3.27
CA GLY A 375 31.18 9.24 3.36
C GLY A 375 31.23 9.80 4.78
N GLY A 376 31.36 11.13 4.86
CA GLY A 376 31.61 11.87 6.09
C GLY A 376 32.98 12.53 6.01
N THR A 377 33.99 11.89 6.60
CA THR A 377 35.34 12.45 6.68
C THR A 377 36.07 12.42 5.33
N ASN A 378 35.89 11.35 4.57
CA ASN A 378 36.60 11.08 3.32
C ASN A 378 35.67 11.10 2.12
N ALA A 379 36.24 11.49 0.97
CA ALA A 379 35.59 11.39 -0.34
C ALA A 379 35.42 9.93 -0.74
N THR A 380 34.24 9.38 -0.45
CA THR A 380 33.91 7.97 -0.65
C THR A 380 32.96 7.82 -1.82
N THR A 381 33.32 6.98 -2.80
CA THR A 381 32.41 6.63 -3.90
C THR A 381 32.02 5.17 -3.84
N LEU A 382 30.72 4.86 -3.82
CA LEU A 382 30.20 3.51 -4.04
C LEU A 382 29.75 3.39 -5.50
N GLN A 383 30.39 2.51 -6.28
CA GLN A 383 30.09 2.27 -7.69
C GLN A 383 29.36 0.94 -7.86
N LEU A 384 28.10 1.01 -8.25
CA LEU A 384 27.23 -0.14 -8.49
C LEU A 384 27.40 -0.68 -9.92
N SER A 385 27.34 -1.99 -10.10
CA SER A 385 27.15 -2.65 -11.40
C SER A 385 26.01 -3.65 -11.35
N GLY A 386 25.23 -3.74 -12.43
CA GLY A 386 24.03 -4.58 -12.48
C GLY A 386 22.73 -3.77 -12.47
N LEU A 387 21.62 -4.50 -12.67
CA LEU A 387 20.25 -3.95 -12.70
C LEU A 387 19.44 -4.29 -11.44
N SER A 388 19.94 -5.22 -10.63
CA SER A 388 19.31 -5.63 -9.38
C SER A 388 19.48 -4.57 -8.30
N GLU A 389 18.56 -4.59 -7.34
CA GLU A 389 18.53 -3.69 -6.20
C GLU A 389 19.67 -3.91 -5.21
N LEU A 390 20.11 -2.82 -4.60
CA LEU A 390 20.78 -2.79 -3.30
C LEU A 390 19.70 -2.50 -2.24
N THR A 391 19.45 -3.48 -1.39
CA THR A 391 18.36 -3.46 -0.41
C THR A 391 18.90 -3.23 0.99
N MET A 392 18.41 -2.18 1.62
CA MET A 392 18.57 -1.92 3.05
C MET A 392 17.26 -2.25 3.76
N ILE A 393 17.32 -3.12 4.77
CA ILE A 393 16.15 -3.38 5.64
C ILE A 393 15.80 -2.13 6.47
N GLY A 394 16.83 -1.44 6.94
CA GLY A 394 16.76 -0.16 7.64
C GLY A 394 17.11 1.00 6.71
N ASP A 395 17.95 1.90 7.22
CA ASP A 395 18.18 3.20 6.60
C ASP A 395 19.45 3.24 5.73
N ILE A 396 19.43 4.15 4.76
CA ILE A 396 20.63 4.58 4.04
C ILE A 396 20.94 6.04 4.32
N THR A 397 22.19 6.33 4.68
CA THR A 397 22.70 7.69 4.85
C THR A 397 23.89 7.92 3.92
N VAL A 398 23.72 8.83 2.96
CA VAL A 398 24.81 9.35 2.14
C VAL A 398 25.24 10.67 2.75
N LYS A 399 26.32 10.64 3.52
CA LYS A 399 26.87 11.80 4.20
C LYS A 399 27.54 12.77 3.24
N SER A 400 27.91 13.93 3.76
CA SER A 400 28.84 14.83 3.05
C SER A 400 30.07 14.07 2.51
N ASN A 401 30.54 14.38 1.31
CA ASN A 401 31.62 13.67 0.60
C ASN A 401 31.34 12.19 0.23
N GLY A 402 30.14 11.68 0.51
CA GLY A 402 29.65 10.40 -0.01
C GLY A 402 29.09 10.55 -1.43
N THR A 403 29.37 9.60 -2.32
CA THR A 403 28.81 9.57 -3.67
C THR A 403 28.42 8.15 -4.07
N ILE A 404 27.19 7.94 -4.52
CA ILE A 404 26.76 6.69 -5.17
C ILE A 404 26.73 6.92 -6.67
N ILE A 405 27.37 6.04 -7.44
CA ILE A 405 27.32 6.01 -8.90
C ILE A 405 27.01 4.60 -9.39
N HIS A 406 26.74 4.45 -10.68
CA HIS A 406 26.80 3.15 -11.33
C HIS A 406 27.92 3.12 -12.39
N VAL A 407 28.36 1.92 -12.78
CA VAL A 407 29.30 1.75 -13.90
C VAL A 407 28.64 2.28 -15.19
N PRO A 408 29.28 3.18 -15.96
CA PRO A 408 28.67 3.75 -17.16
C PRO A 408 28.22 2.68 -18.16
N ASN A 409 27.05 2.86 -18.75
CA ASN A 409 26.56 2.01 -19.82
C ASN A 409 27.30 2.28 -21.14
N THR A 410 27.05 1.42 -22.12
CA THR A 410 27.63 1.53 -23.46
C THR A 410 26.54 1.57 -24.52
N THR A 411 26.30 0.49 -25.25
CA THR A 411 25.25 0.38 -26.27
C THR A 411 23.96 -0.23 -25.75
N SER A 412 23.96 -0.68 -24.49
CA SER A 412 22.86 -1.37 -23.82
C SER A 412 22.76 -0.92 -22.36
N LYS A 413 21.54 -0.94 -21.81
CA LYS A 413 21.25 -0.72 -20.39
C LYS A 413 21.58 -1.99 -19.61
N VAL A 414 22.64 -1.95 -18.82
CA VAL A 414 23.13 -3.06 -17.98
C VAL A 414 23.46 -2.62 -16.55
N ASN A 415 23.60 -1.32 -16.30
CA ASN A 415 23.88 -0.75 -14.99
C ASN A 415 22.94 0.41 -14.69
N ILE A 416 22.41 0.47 -13.48
CA ILE A 416 21.64 1.60 -12.94
C ILE A 416 21.99 1.77 -11.45
N VAL A 417 21.58 2.89 -10.84
CA VAL A 417 21.44 2.94 -9.38
C VAL A 417 20.02 2.50 -9.06
N ASN A 418 19.87 1.38 -8.35
CA ASN A 418 18.57 0.88 -7.88
C ASN A 418 18.68 0.56 -6.39
N ILE A 419 17.97 1.33 -5.57
CA ILE A 419 18.08 1.30 -4.11
C ILE A 419 16.69 1.12 -3.50
N VAL A 420 16.57 0.15 -2.59
CA VAL A 420 15.39 -0.06 -1.75
C VAL A 420 15.80 0.16 -0.29
N ALA A 421 15.08 1.00 0.45
CA ALA A 421 15.39 1.26 1.86
C ALA A 421 14.14 1.60 2.68
N SER A 422 14.25 1.46 4.01
CA SER A 422 13.21 1.94 4.92
C SER A 422 13.13 3.46 4.91
N SER A 423 14.24 4.14 5.21
CA SER A 423 14.36 5.60 5.07
C SER A 423 15.68 5.97 4.39
N MET A 424 15.74 7.17 3.82
CA MET A 424 16.95 7.70 3.18
C MET A 424 17.28 9.10 3.70
N THR A 425 18.54 9.34 4.02
CA THR A 425 19.11 10.67 4.23
C THR A 425 20.22 10.90 3.22
N LEU A 426 20.07 11.91 2.37
CA LEU A 426 21.12 12.42 1.48
C LEU A 426 21.54 13.80 2.01
N GLU A 427 22.62 13.85 2.79
CA GLU A 427 23.08 15.07 3.44
C GLU A 427 23.61 16.09 2.42
N SER A 428 23.70 17.36 2.84
CA SER A 428 24.37 18.39 2.05
C SER A 428 25.82 17.99 1.73
N GLY A 429 26.19 18.08 0.45
CA GLY A 429 27.49 17.60 -0.06
C GLY A 429 27.56 16.09 -0.33
N GLY A 430 26.48 15.34 -0.08
CA GLY A 430 26.29 13.97 -0.55
C GLY A 430 25.68 13.92 -1.96
N TYR A 431 26.02 12.89 -2.72
CA TYR A 431 25.58 12.74 -4.12
C TYR A 431 25.06 11.34 -4.46
N ILE A 432 24.03 11.29 -5.29
CA ILE A 432 23.71 10.13 -6.13
C ILE A 432 23.85 10.57 -7.59
N ASN A 433 24.89 10.10 -8.26
CA ASN A 433 25.37 10.64 -9.53
C ASN A 433 25.42 9.55 -10.62
N ALA A 434 24.62 9.74 -11.65
CA ALA A 434 24.60 8.94 -12.86
C ALA A 434 24.84 9.81 -14.12
N ASP A 435 25.51 10.95 -13.97
CA ASP A 435 25.90 11.81 -15.09
C ASP A 435 26.73 11.01 -16.10
N PHE A 436 26.38 11.15 -17.37
CA PHE A 436 27.05 10.50 -18.49
C PHE A 436 27.05 8.96 -18.43
N GLY A 437 26.21 8.39 -17.55
CA GLY A 437 26.09 6.94 -17.31
C GLY A 437 25.20 6.22 -18.31
N GLY A 438 24.54 6.93 -19.22
CA GLY A 438 23.62 6.37 -20.20
C GLY A 438 24.30 5.79 -21.44
N TYR A 439 23.58 5.82 -22.56
CA TYR A 439 24.12 5.31 -23.82
C TYR A 439 25.34 6.12 -24.29
N ASN A 440 26.29 5.41 -24.92
CA ASN A 440 27.42 6.03 -25.59
C ASN A 440 26.96 6.96 -26.73
N LYS A 441 27.82 7.91 -27.07
CA LYS A 441 27.65 8.79 -28.25
C LYS A 441 27.26 8.02 -29.51
N GLY A 442 26.26 8.55 -30.22
CA GLY A 442 25.69 7.96 -31.43
C GLY A 442 24.90 6.66 -31.21
N THR A 443 24.50 6.35 -29.97
CA THR A 443 23.73 5.14 -29.63
C THR A 443 22.57 5.45 -28.67
N GLY A 444 21.62 4.53 -28.58
CA GLY A 444 20.38 4.67 -27.80
C GLY A 444 19.14 4.94 -28.66
N PRO A 445 17.93 4.71 -28.14
CA PRO A 445 16.67 4.86 -28.90
C PRO A 445 16.42 6.26 -29.44
N GLY A 446 16.94 7.28 -28.75
CA GLY A 446 16.86 8.68 -29.12
C GLY A 446 18.22 9.25 -29.50
N ASN A 447 19.11 8.49 -30.13
CA ASN A 447 20.43 9.02 -30.49
C ASN A 447 20.32 10.16 -31.51
N GLY A 448 21.18 11.16 -31.37
CA GLY A 448 21.31 12.19 -32.39
C GLY A 448 21.85 11.63 -33.70
N VAL A 449 21.37 12.13 -34.84
CA VAL A 449 21.86 11.71 -36.16
C VAL A 449 23.29 12.22 -36.36
N TYR A 450 24.13 11.40 -36.99
CA TYR A 450 25.44 11.81 -37.49
C TYR A 450 25.36 12.09 -38.98
N TYR A 451 25.74 13.30 -39.38
CA TYR A 451 25.73 13.74 -40.77
C TYR A 451 27.13 14.10 -41.23
N VAL A 452 27.44 13.70 -42.46
CA VAL A 452 28.72 14.01 -43.14
C VAL A 452 28.42 14.59 -44.50
N TYR A 453 29.00 15.74 -44.80
CA TYR A 453 28.94 16.33 -46.13
C TYR A 453 30.25 17.03 -46.50
N GLU A 454 30.49 17.13 -47.80
CA GLU A 454 31.66 17.77 -48.38
C GLU A 454 31.25 19.10 -49.05
N SER A 455 32.05 20.14 -48.86
CA SER A 455 31.93 21.40 -49.59
C SER A 455 33.32 21.92 -49.97
N GLY A 456 33.67 21.77 -51.25
CA GLY A 456 35.03 22.02 -51.72
C GLY A 456 36.04 21.09 -51.05
N PRO A 457 37.21 21.58 -50.59
CA PRO A 457 38.22 20.73 -49.93
C PRO A 457 37.90 20.44 -48.45
N THR A 458 36.72 20.86 -47.95
CA THR A 458 36.37 20.79 -46.53
C THR A 458 35.27 19.76 -46.28
N TRP A 459 35.54 18.88 -45.33
CA TRP A 459 34.58 17.91 -44.79
C TRP A 459 33.96 18.41 -43.50
N TYR A 460 32.65 18.22 -43.39
CA TYR A 460 31.87 18.62 -42.23
C TYR A 460 31.26 17.38 -41.58
N TYR A 461 31.44 17.26 -40.27
CA TYR A 461 31.00 16.13 -39.47
C TYR A 461 30.18 16.64 -38.29
N THR A 462 28.86 16.52 -38.37
CA THR A 462 27.92 17.17 -37.45
C THR A 462 27.03 16.14 -36.76
N GLY A 463 26.73 16.39 -35.50
CA GLY A 463 25.84 15.56 -34.68
C GLY A 463 24.62 16.32 -34.20
N GLY A 464 23.43 15.75 -34.35
CA GLY A 464 22.24 16.18 -33.59
C GLY A 464 22.38 15.83 -32.11
N GLY A 465 21.61 16.49 -31.24
CA GLY A 465 21.56 16.14 -29.82
C GLY A 465 20.81 14.82 -29.58
N GLY A 466 21.16 14.10 -28.52
CA GLY A 466 20.38 12.96 -28.04
C GLY A 466 19.04 13.41 -27.45
N GLY A 467 17.99 12.61 -27.57
CA GLY A 467 16.69 12.84 -26.95
C GLY A 467 16.39 11.78 -25.90
N TYR A 468 15.78 12.18 -24.78
CA TYR A 468 15.18 11.33 -23.75
C TYR A 468 14.44 12.27 -22.79
N GLY A 469 13.14 12.10 -22.53
CA GLY A 469 12.33 13.12 -21.85
C GLY A 469 11.94 14.25 -22.80
N GLY A 470 12.92 15.08 -23.15
CA GLY A 470 12.87 16.08 -24.20
C GLY A 470 13.51 15.57 -25.49
N ALA A 471 13.07 16.08 -26.63
CA ALA A 471 13.73 15.84 -27.91
C ALA A 471 15.09 16.55 -27.97
N GLY A 472 16.09 15.90 -28.58
CA GLY A 472 17.35 16.53 -28.91
C GLY A 472 17.19 17.59 -29.99
N ALA A 473 17.99 18.64 -29.95
CA ALA A 473 18.02 19.65 -31.00
C ALA A 473 18.76 19.15 -32.24
N SER A 474 18.39 19.68 -33.41
CA SER A 474 19.16 19.46 -34.63
C SER A 474 20.48 20.22 -34.61
N GLY A 475 21.56 19.54 -34.95
CA GLY A 475 22.81 20.16 -35.38
C GLY A 475 22.72 20.56 -36.86
N PHE A 476 23.82 21.06 -37.43
CA PHE A 476 23.85 21.42 -38.84
C PHE A 476 23.57 20.19 -39.72
N SER A 477 22.42 20.19 -40.41
CA SER A 477 21.94 19.09 -41.27
C SER A 477 21.88 17.72 -40.58
N ALA A 478 21.94 17.69 -39.24
CA ALA A 478 21.94 16.50 -38.43
C ALA A 478 20.76 16.56 -37.47
N ALA A 479 19.71 15.77 -37.72
CA ALA A 479 18.51 15.77 -36.89
C ALA A 479 18.82 15.35 -35.45
N GLY A 480 18.17 16.00 -34.48
CA GLY A 480 18.19 15.56 -33.09
C GLY A 480 17.38 14.28 -32.89
N GLY A 481 17.67 13.57 -31.81
CA GLY A 481 16.97 12.33 -31.47
C GLY A 481 15.58 12.57 -30.86
N PRO A 482 14.63 11.66 -31.08
CA PRO A 482 13.30 11.74 -30.46
C PRO A 482 13.35 11.48 -28.94
N SER A 483 12.30 11.91 -28.24
CA SER A 483 12.04 11.48 -26.85
C SER A 483 11.42 10.07 -26.82
N TYR A 484 11.62 9.33 -25.72
CA TYR A 484 11.07 7.98 -25.48
C TYR A 484 10.91 7.72 -23.97
N GLY A 485 10.39 6.55 -23.59
CA GLY A 485 10.19 6.13 -22.20
C GLY A 485 8.94 6.72 -21.55
N SER A 486 8.63 6.26 -20.33
CA SER A 486 7.50 6.73 -19.53
C SER A 486 7.84 8.00 -18.76
N SER A 487 6.92 8.97 -18.71
CA SER A 487 7.07 10.17 -17.86
C SER A 487 6.66 9.93 -16.41
N THR A 488 5.89 8.89 -16.11
CA THR A 488 5.39 8.58 -14.77
C THR A 488 6.22 7.50 -14.08
N GLU A 489 6.86 6.61 -14.85
CA GLU A 489 7.70 5.52 -14.34
C GLU A 489 8.99 5.41 -15.18
N PRO A 490 9.89 6.41 -15.10
CA PRO A 490 11.05 6.49 -15.98
C PRO A 490 12.15 5.49 -15.56
N ILE A 491 12.30 4.41 -16.34
CA ILE A 491 13.29 3.35 -16.08
C ILE A 491 14.44 3.30 -17.10
N ASP A 492 14.39 4.13 -18.14
CA ASP A 492 15.33 4.08 -19.25
C ASP A 492 16.51 5.03 -19.06
N ILE A 493 17.66 4.69 -19.63
CA ILE A 493 18.83 5.56 -19.63
C ILE A 493 18.77 6.53 -20.81
N GLY A 494 19.42 7.69 -20.68
CA GLY A 494 19.50 8.72 -21.71
C GLY A 494 20.34 8.30 -22.92
N SER A 495 20.04 8.89 -24.08
CA SER A 495 20.67 8.61 -25.37
C SER A 495 21.89 9.49 -25.67
N GLY A 496 22.83 8.95 -26.45
CA GLY A 496 24.01 9.69 -26.87
C GLY A 496 23.74 10.70 -27.99
N GLY A 497 24.45 11.82 -27.97
CA GLY A 497 24.47 12.78 -29.06
C GLY A 497 25.14 12.21 -30.32
N GLY A 498 24.76 12.72 -31.48
CA GLY A 498 25.31 12.31 -32.77
C GLY A 498 26.79 12.67 -32.90
N ASN A 499 27.47 11.97 -33.82
CA ASN A 499 28.93 11.90 -33.99
C ASN A 499 29.64 10.90 -33.06
N TRP A 500 30.08 9.77 -33.61
CA TRP A 500 30.69 8.66 -32.85
C TRP A 500 31.97 9.01 -32.11
N SER A 501 32.65 10.10 -32.47
CA SER A 501 33.88 10.52 -31.80
C SER A 501 33.66 11.70 -30.88
N TYR A 502 32.72 12.58 -31.20
CA TYR A 502 32.58 13.88 -30.55
C TYR A 502 31.24 14.12 -29.86
N GLY A 503 30.24 13.27 -30.06
CA GLY A 503 28.96 13.37 -29.37
C GLY A 503 29.10 13.15 -27.86
N GLY A 504 28.17 13.73 -27.10
CA GLY A 504 28.04 13.48 -25.67
C GLY A 504 27.38 12.14 -25.37
N LYS A 505 27.69 11.53 -24.22
CA LYS A 505 26.96 10.37 -23.69
C LYS A 505 25.65 10.81 -23.04
N GLY A 506 24.63 9.96 -23.04
CA GLY A 506 23.40 10.22 -22.29
C GLY A 506 23.60 10.07 -20.79
N GLY A 507 22.66 10.60 -19.99
CA GLY A 507 22.61 10.37 -18.54
C GLY A 507 22.14 8.96 -18.17
N GLY A 508 22.54 8.46 -17.00
CA GLY A 508 22.15 7.14 -16.50
C GLY A 508 20.74 7.11 -15.90
N ALA A 509 20.43 6.06 -15.13
CA ALA A 509 19.14 5.93 -14.46
C ALA A 509 19.32 5.66 -12.97
N ILE A 510 18.47 6.29 -12.17
CA ILE A 510 18.42 6.20 -10.71
C ILE A 510 16.98 5.83 -10.33
N GLN A 511 16.82 4.77 -9.54
CA GLN A 511 15.57 4.31 -8.96
C GLN A 511 15.74 4.21 -7.45
N LEU A 512 14.89 4.93 -6.71
CA LEU A 512 14.90 4.98 -5.25
C LEU A 512 13.51 4.59 -4.75
N HIS A 513 13.42 3.45 -4.06
CA HIS A 513 12.19 2.96 -3.43
C HIS A 513 12.34 3.05 -1.92
N ILE A 514 11.87 4.15 -1.35
CA ILE A 514 12.01 4.51 0.06
C ILE A 514 10.65 4.35 0.74
N ALA A 515 10.51 3.38 1.65
CA ALA A 515 9.21 3.08 2.25
C ALA A 515 8.69 4.20 3.16
N GLY A 516 9.61 4.87 3.86
CA GLY A 516 9.37 5.89 4.88
C GLY A 516 9.88 7.26 4.47
N SER A 517 10.65 7.92 5.34
CA SER A 517 11.09 9.30 5.10
C SER A 517 12.30 9.37 4.17
N MET A 518 12.28 10.34 3.25
CA MET A 518 13.41 10.75 2.45
C MET A 518 13.80 12.20 2.77
N VAL A 519 14.97 12.38 3.39
CA VAL A 519 15.60 13.70 3.61
C VAL A 519 16.59 13.96 2.49
N LEU A 520 16.27 14.89 1.60
CA LEU A 520 17.05 15.27 0.42
C LEU A 520 17.66 16.66 0.64
N ASP A 521 18.88 16.73 1.17
CA ASP A 521 19.69 17.96 1.29
C ASP A 521 20.86 18.02 0.30
N GLY A 522 21.27 16.87 -0.23
CA GLY A 522 22.31 16.74 -1.25
C GLY A 522 21.78 16.81 -2.69
N VAL A 523 22.49 16.14 -3.61
CA VAL A 523 22.19 16.22 -5.04
C VAL A 523 22.00 14.85 -5.68
N ILE A 524 20.91 14.70 -6.43
CA ILE A 524 20.67 13.57 -7.32
C ILE A 524 20.84 14.06 -8.76
N THR A 525 21.67 13.42 -9.59
CA THR A 525 21.97 13.93 -10.93
C THR A 525 22.16 12.85 -11.99
N THR A 526 21.57 13.08 -13.17
CA THR A 526 21.61 12.21 -14.37
C THR A 526 21.82 13.02 -15.65
N ASN A 527 22.72 14.01 -15.63
CA ASN A 527 22.96 14.89 -16.77
C ASN A 527 23.60 14.15 -17.97
N GLY A 528 23.23 14.57 -19.18
CA GLY A 528 23.89 14.20 -20.43
C GLY A 528 25.17 15.00 -20.65
N ALA A 529 26.14 14.40 -21.35
CA ALA A 529 27.43 15.03 -21.58
C ALA A 529 27.36 16.04 -22.73
N ASP A 530 28.18 17.08 -22.64
CA ASP A 530 28.34 18.05 -23.71
C ASP A 530 28.96 17.39 -24.95
N GLY A 531 28.50 17.84 -26.12
CA GLY A 531 29.16 17.55 -27.39
C GLY A 531 30.50 18.30 -27.48
N THR A 532 31.50 17.66 -28.05
CA THR A 532 32.83 18.22 -28.30
C THR A 532 33.05 18.46 -29.79
N GLY A 533 34.19 19.02 -30.19
CA GLY A 533 34.44 19.28 -31.60
C GLY A 533 35.81 19.90 -31.88
N THR A 534 36.13 20.01 -33.16
CA THR A 534 37.40 20.57 -33.63
C THR A 534 37.19 21.25 -34.99
N MET A 535 37.75 22.45 -35.17
CA MET A 535 37.63 23.20 -36.42
C MET A 535 38.98 23.28 -37.13
N GLY A 536 39.18 22.39 -38.11
CA GLY A 536 40.32 22.41 -39.02
C GLY A 536 40.00 23.08 -40.36
N SER A 537 41.05 23.35 -41.15
CA SER A 537 40.93 23.92 -42.50
C SER A 537 40.34 22.94 -43.51
N THR A 538 40.49 21.63 -43.31
CA THR A 538 39.99 20.57 -44.20
C THR A 538 38.93 19.68 -43.55
N GLN A 539 38.84 19.65 -42.22
CA GLN A 539 37.86 18.86 -41.47
C GLN A 539 37.29 19.67 -40.32
N ARG A 540 35.98 19.76 -40.25
CA ARG A 540 35.27 20.51 -39.21
C ARG A 540 34.26 19.61 -38.52
N ARG A 541 34.43 19.43 -37.22
CA ARG A 541 33.76 18.41 -36.42
C ARG A 541 32.99 19.06 -35.29
N ALA A 542 31.70 18.75 -35.17
CA ALA A 542 30.84 19.25 -34.11
C ALA A 542 29.91 18.12 -33.63
N GLY A 543 30.11 17.68 -32.40
CA GLY A 543 29.26 16.69 -31.75
C GLY A 543 28.03 17.32 -31.12
N GLY A 544 26.92 16.57 -31.11
CA GLY A 544 25.74 16.93 -30.35
C GLY A 544 25.87 16.51 -28.89
N GLY A 545 25.17 17.21 -27.99
CA GLY A 545 25.10 16.82 -26.57
C GLY A 545 24.25 15.56 -26.37
N GLY A 546 24.57 14.77 -25.35
CA GLY A 546 23.73 13.63 -24.92
C GLY A 546 22.51 14.11 -24.15
N SER A 547 21.42 13.34 -24.15
CA SER A 547 20.24 13.69 -23.33
C SER A 547 20.47 13.42 -21.84
N GLY A 548 19.67 14.07 -20.99
CA GLY A 548 19.55 13.70 -19.59
C GLY A 548 19.05 12.27 -19.41
N GLY A 549 19.13 11.75 -18.19
CA GLY A 549 18.73 10.40 -17.81
C GLY A 549 17.42 10.33 -17.04
N SER A 550 17.24 9.28 -16.23
CA SER A 550 16.04 9.05 -15.42
C SER A 550 16.30 9.15 -13.94
N VAL A 551 15.37 9.79 -13.23
CA VAL A 551 15.25 9.67 -11.77
C VAL A 551 13.82 9.24 -11.46
N TRP A 552 13.65 8.10 -10.80
CA TRP A 552 12.37 7.64 -10.26
C TRP A 552 12.49 7.48 -8.76
N ILE A 553 11.64 8.20 -8.03
CA ILE A 553 11.58 8.18 -6.56
C ILE A 553 10.18 7.76 -6.14
N GLU A 554 10.11 6.76 -5.28
CA GLU A 554 8.96 6.44 -4.45
C GLU A 554 9.36 6.68 -2.99
N ALA A 555 8.62 7.52 -2.27
CA ALA A 555 8.90 7.89 -0.88
C ALA A 555 7.62 7.98 -0.05
N GLY A 556 7.70 7.85 1.27
CA GLY A 556 6.64 8.28 2.17
C GLY A 556 6.64 9.81 2.31
N ASP A 557 7.41 10.32 3.26
CA ASP A 557 7.54 11.77 3.50
C ASP A 557 8.84 12.31 2.91
N ILE A 558 8.77 13.29 2.01
CA ILE A 558 9.94 13.95 1.43
C ILE A 558 10.20 15.33 2.05
N SER A 559 11.45 15.57 2.45
CA SER A 559 11.90 16.82 3.05
C SER A 559 13.32 17.18 2.66
N GLY A 560 13.78 18.38 3.02
CA GLY A 560 15.14 18.86 2.74
C GLY A 560 15.20 20.05 1.77
N THR A 561 16.40 20.37 1.32
CA THR A 561 16.76 21.56 0.53
C THR A 561 17.58 21.27 -0.74
N GLY A 562 17.78 19.99 -1.04
CA GLY A 562 18.60 19.47 -2.13
C GLY A 562 17.94 19.52 -3.50
N TYR A 563 18.68 19.13 -4.54
CA TYR A 563 18.25 19.27 -5.93
C TYR A 563 18.35 17.96 -6.72
N ILE A 564 17.46 17.82 -7.71
CA ILE A 564 17.42 16.72 -8.67
C ILE A 564 17.67 17.29 -10.08
N TYR A 565 18.68 16.77 -10.76
CA TYR A 565 19.06 17.19 -12.11
C TYR A 565 18.96 16.04 -13.11
N ALA A 566 18.39 16.33 -14.27
CA ALA A 566 18.44 15.45 -15.43
C ALA A 566 18.58 16.30 -16.70
N ASN A 567 19.59 17.15 -16.78
CA ASN A 567 19.75 18.07 -17.91
C ASN A 567 20.35 17.39 -19.13
N GLY A 568 19.98 17.87 -20.31
CA GLY A 568 20.68 17.55 -21.55
C GLY A 568 22.03 18.26 -21.64
N GLY A 569 23.01 17.61 -22.25
CA GLY A 569 24.32 18.19 -22.52
C GLY A 569 24.28 19.24 -23.63
N ASN A 570 25.12 20.25 -23.52
CA ASN A 570 25.25 21.33 -24.50
C ASN A 570 25.79 20.82 -25.84
N ALA A 571 25.48 21.54 -26.91
CA ALA A 571 26.09 21.30 -28.20
C ALA A 571 27.52 21.82 -28.25
N TYR A 572 28.37 21.21 -29.09
CA TYR A 572 29.61 21.88 -29.49
C TYR A 572 29.30 23.14 -30.33
N TYR A 573 29.94 24.25 -29.98
CA TYR A 573 29.88 25.51 -30.70
C TYR A 573 31.27 26.05 -31.02
N HIS A 574 31.40 26.65 -32.20
CA HIS A 574 32.58 27.43 -32.58
C HIS A 574 32.19 28.81 -33.12
N ALA A 575 32.72 29.87 -32.53
CA ALA A 575 32.34 31.26 -32.81
C ALA A 575 32.59 31.68 -34.27
N THR A 576 33.71 31.27 -34.87
CA THR A 576 34.08 31.65 -36.25
C THR A 576 33.22 30.95 -37.31
N TYR A 577 32.62 29.80 -36.98
CA TYR A 577 31.84 28.99 -37.92
C TYR A 577 30.50 28.60 -37.29
N PRO A 578 29.62 29.58 -37.03
CA PRO A 578 28.42 29.36 -36.24
C PRO A 578 27.44 28.37 -36.90
N GLY A 579 27.52 28.24 -38.22
CA GLY A 579 26.75 27.29 -39.01
C GLY A 579 27.23 25.84 -38.90
N ASN A 580 28.41 25.54 -38.37
CA ASN A 580 28.86 24.16 -38.19
C ASN A 580 28.86 23.76 -36.72
N SER A 581 27.67 23.47 -36.18
CA SER A 581 27.49 23.13 -34.78
C SER A 581 26.73 21.83 -34.58
N GLY A 582 26.94 21.24 -33.40
CA GLY A 582 26.07 20.18 -32.92
C GLY A 582 24.71 20.71 -32.48
N GLY A 583 23.81 19.79 -32.16
CA GLY A 583 22.55 20.07 -31.47
C GLY A 583 22.64 19.79 -29.96
N GLY A 584 21.92 20.56 -29.14
CA GLY A 584 21.86 20.33 -27.69
C GLY A 584 21.04 19.09 -27.36
N GLY A 585 21.44 18.32 -26.33
CA GLY A 585 20.69 17.17 -25.87
C GLY A 585 19.37 17.57 -25.22
N GLY A 586 18.33 16.75 -25.31
CA GLY A 586 17.07 16.95 -24.57
C GLY A 586 17.24 16.71 -23.08
N GLY A 587 16.49 17.44 -22.25
CA GLY A 587 16.43 17.18 -20.80
C GLY A 587 15.70 15.88 -20.50
N GLY A 588 16.10 15.17 -19.45
CA GLY A 588 15.66 13.82 -19.06
C GLY A 588 14.29 13.72 -18.41
N ARG A 589 14.08 12.68 -17.61
CA ARG A 589 12.80 12.39 -16.94
C ARG A 589 12.98 12.27 -15.44
N VAL A 590 12.12 12.94 -14.68
CA VAL A 590 12.05 12.81 -13.22
C VAL A 590 10.61 12.50 -12.84
N ALA A 591 10.40 11.42 -12.07
CA ALA A 591 9.12 11.08 -11.48
C ALA A 591 9.26 10.87 -9.97
N ILE A 592 8.36 11.48 -9.19
CA ILE A 592 8.38 11.43 -7.73
C ILE A 592 6.96 11.08 -7.24
N HIS A 593 6.83 9.91 -6.63
CA HIS A 593 5.62 9.46 -5.94
C HIS A 593 5.86 9.58 -4.43
N TYR A 594 4.98 10.29 -3.72
CA TYR A 594 5.18 10.61 -2.31
C TYR A 594 3.86 10.67 -1.53
N THR A 595 3.88 10.45 -0.22
CA THR A 595 2.70 10.66 0.65
C THR A 595 2.59 12.10 1.11
N THR A 596 3.68 12.68 1.64
CA THR A 596 3.73 14.11 2.00
C THR A 596 5.04 14.76 1.57
N SER A 597 5.02 16.08 1.33
CA SER A 597 6.21 16.87 1.03
C SER A 597 6.20 18.15 1.86
N SER A 598 7.36 18.49 2.45
CA SER A 598 7.54 19.75 3.19
C SER A 598 7.89 20.96 2.30
N PHE A 599 8.10 20.74 0.99
CA PHE A 599 8.45 21.79 0.03
C PHE A 599 7.82 21.55 -1.35
N SER A 600 7.88 22.56 -2.23
CA SER A 600 7.44 22.41 -3.62
C SER A 600 8.51 21.67 -4.44
N LEU A 601 8.23 20.41 -4.79
CA LEU A 601 9.16 19.56 -5.56
C LEU A 601 9.58 20.17 -6.90
N ALA A 602 8.66 20.86 -7.59
CA ALA A 602 8.92 21.55 -8.85
C ALA A 602 9.99 22.64 -8.79
N SER A 603 10.30 23.18 -7.60
CA SER A 603 11.38 24.16 -7.43
C SER A 603 12.76 23.52 -7.21
N HIS A 604 12.81 22.20 -7.05
CA HIS A 604 14.03 21.44 -6.77
C HIS A 604 14.40 20.45 -7.89
N VAL A 605 13.53 20.32 -8.91
CA VAL A 605 13.77 19.48 -10.08
C VAL A 605 14.15 20.33 -11.29
N ILE A 606 15.24 19.99 -11.96
CA ILE A 606 15.73 20.71 -13.15
C ILE A 606 16.02 19.70 -14.27
N VAL A 607 15.22 19.81 -15.34
CA VAL A 607 15.22 18.92 -16.52
C VAL A 607 15.46 19.72 -17.81
N ASP A 608 16.38 20.68 -17.80
CA ASP A 608 16.62 21.56 -18.94
C ASP A 608 17.23 20.80 -20.14
N GLY A 609 16.89 21.24 -21.35
CA GLY A 609 17.64 20.86 -22.54
C GLY A 609 19.00 21.58 -22.62
N GLY A 610 19.96 20.92 -23.27
CA GLY A 610 21.29 21.45 -23.52
C GLY A 610 21.25 22.72 -24.37
N LYS A 611 22.07 23.71 -23.98
CA LYS A 611 22.06 25.06 -24.51
C LYS A 611 23.08 25.24 -25.64
N LYS A 612 22.82 26.25 -26.50
CA LYS A 612 23.79 26.88 -27.41
C LYS A 612 23.33 28.30 -27.78
N ASN A 613 24.28 29.23 -27.99
CA ASN A 613 23.97 30.55 -28.52
C ASN A 613 23.60 30.46 -30.03
N ASN A 614 22.43 30.99 -30.40
CA ASN A 614 21.92 31.15 -31.78
C ASN A 614 21.67 29.86 -32.60
N VAL A 615 21.14 28.79 -32.00
CA VAL A 615 20.63 27.57 -32.69
C VAL A 615 19.64 26.82 -31.80
N PRO A 616 18.94 25.79 -32.33
CA PRO A 616 17.99 25.01 -31.54
C PRO A 616 18.60 24.46 -30.25
N HIS A 617 17.95 24.77 -29.14
CA HIS A 617 18.19 24.17 -27.83
C HIS A 617 17.54 22.79 -27.80
N GLY A 618 18.08 21.87 -27.00
CA GLY A 618 17.34 20.66 -26.66
C GLY A 618 16.01 21.05 -26.00
N ALA A 619 14.97 20.26 -26.23
CA ALA A 619 13.71 20.48 -25.53
C ALA A 619 13.88 20.16 -24.03
N VAL A 620 13.10 20.86 -23.20
CA VAL A 620 12.98 20.53 -21.77
C VAL A 620 12.44 19.10 -21.62
N GLY A 621 12.90 18.44 -20.56
CA GLY A 621 12.47 17.12 -20.17
C GLY A 621 11.10 17.10 -19.51
N THR A 622 10.80 16.00 -18.81
CA THR A 622 9.53 15.86 -18.09
C THR A 622 9.77 15.71 -16.60
N GLU A 623 8.99 16.44 -15.83
CA GLU A 623 8.82 16.25 -14.40
C GLU A 623 7.39 15.73 -14.13
N TYR A 624 7.28 14.70 -13.30
CA TYR A 624 6.02 14.17 -12.82
C TYR A 624 6.07 14.05 -11.29
N THR A 625 5.03 14.54 -10.62
CA THR A 625 4.90 14.43 -9.16
C THR A 625 3.50 13.92 -8.84
N GLN A 626 3.40 12.86 -8.03
CA GLN A 626 2.13 12.30 -7.58
C GLN A 626 2.12 12.16 -6.06
N GLN A 627 1.08 12.72 -5.44
CA GLN A 627 0.80 12.50 -4.03
C GLN A 627 -0.12 11.26 -3.88
N ASN A 628 0.30 10.28 -3.08
CA ASN A 628 -0.37 9.00 -2.86
C ASN A 628 -1.36 9.01 -1.69
#